data_AF-A0A1F8PDD8-F1
#
_entry.id   AF-A0A1F8PDD8-F1
#
_cell.length_a   1.000
_cell.length_b   1.000
_cell.length_c   1.000
_cell.angle_alpha   90.00
_cell.angle_beta   90.00
_cell.angle_gamma   90.00
#
_symmetry.space_group_name_H-M   'P 1'
#
loop_
_entity.id
_entity.type
_entity.pdbx_description
1 polymer ?
#
loop_
_entity_poly.entity_id
_entity_poly.type
_entity_poly.pdbx_seq_one_letter_code
_entity_poly.pdbx_strand_id
1 'polypeptide(L)' 'MAKFKIGDKVRVKDRKDWPIPPYRLANSEGIVVKMAEWEEAVKEFQEYIKVQIKKSGAKEYIGAPLIFRAENLEKV' A
#
# COMPACT_ATOMS: atom_id res chain seq x y z
N MET A 1 -16.23 0.10 -6.76
CA MET A 1 -15.84 -1.33 -6.66
C MET A 1 -14.40 -1.38 -6.16
N ALA A 2 -14.09 -2.21 -5.16
CA ALA A 2 -12.75 -2.27 -4.57
C ALA A 2 -11.72 -2.76 -5.60
N LYS A 3 -10.73 -1.92 -5.91
CA LYS A 3 -9.70 -2.14 -6.95
C LYS A 3 -8.73 -3.29 -6.61
N PHE A 4 -8.72 -3.72 -5.35
CA PHE A 4 -7.85 -4.78 -4.81
C PHE A 4 -8.63 -5.67 -3.84
N LYS A 5 -8.15 -6.90 -3.66
CA LYS A 5 -8.70 -7.92 -2.75
C LYS A 5 -7.61 -8.42 -1.80
N ILE A 6 -8.01 -8.93 -0.63
CA ILE A 6 -7.09 -9.62 0.28
C ILE A 6 -6.43 -10.79 -0.46
N GLY A 7 -5.10 -10.90 -0.32
CA GLY A 7 -4.27 -11.88 -1.03
C GLY A 7 -3.67 -11.38 -2.35
N ASP A 8 -4.11 -10.23 -2.89
CA ASP A 8 -3.48 -9.65 -4.09
C ASP A 8 -2.01 -9.26 -3.79
N LYS A 9 -1.12 -9.57 -4.74
CA LYS A 9 0.23 -9.03 -4.78
C LYS A 9 0.19 -7.61 -5.34
N VAL A 10 0.90 -6.70 -4.69
CA VAL A 10 0.95 -5.28 -5.07
C VAL A 10 2.36 -4.74 -4.97
N ARG A 11 2.66 -3.74 -5.80
CA ARG A 11 3.83 -2.88 -5.69
C ARG A 11 3.41 -1.46 -5.33
N VAL A 12 4.18 -0.85 -4.43
CA VAL A 12 4.05 0.57 -4.10
C VAL A 12 4.64 1.39 -5.25
N LYS A 13 3.81 2.22 -5.88
CA LYS A 13 4.23 3.07 -7.00
C LYS A 13 5.31 4.06 -6.56
N ASP A 14 6.21 4.36 -7.48
CA ASP A 14 7.13 5.48 -7.34
C ASP A 14 6.46 6.76 -7.82
N ARG A 15 6.45 7.80 -6.99
CA ARG A 15 5.75 9.06 -7.23
C ARG A 15 6.69 10.23 -7.02
N LYS A 16 6.81 11.08 -8.05
CA LYS A 16 7.70 12.25 -8.05
C LYS A 16 7.28 13.34 -7.06
N ASP A 17 6.02 13.33 -6.63
CA ASP A 17 5.42 14.30 -5.70
C ASP A 17 5.50 13.87 -4.22
N TRP A 18 6.13 12.75 -3.91
CA TRP A 18 6.35 12.32 -2.53
C TRP A 18 7.51 13.07 -1.86
N PRO A 19 7.42 13.31 -0.54
CA PRO A 19 8.44 14.04 0.19
C PRO A 19 9.82 13.38 0.01
N ILE A 20 10.81 14.21 -0.32
CA ILE A 20 12.22 13.85 -0.52
C ILE A 20 12.93 13.91 0.85
N PRO A 21 13.81 12.96 1.22
CA PRO A 21 14.48 11.92 0.43
C PRO A 21 13.51 10.81 -0.03
N PRO A 22 13.82 10.05 -1.11
CA PRO A 22 12.85 9.18 -1.79
C PRO A 22 12.06 8.36 -0.78
N TYR A 23 10.73 8.36 -0.94
CA TYR A 23 9.86 7.60 -0.06
C TYR A 23 10.37 6.16 0.01
N ARG A 24 10.82 5.76 1.19
CA ARG A 24 11.64 4.56 1.40
C ARG A 24 10.98 3.26 0.93
N LEU A 25 9.67 3.29 0.70
CA LEU A 25 8.86 2.15 0.31
C LEU A 25 8.47 2.19 -1.17
N ALA A 26 8.86 3.20 -1.94
CA ALA A 26 8.67 3.20 -3.40
C ALA A 26 9.29 1.93 -4.01
N ASN A 27 8.58 1.35 -4.99
CA ASN A 27 8.94 0.08 -5.65
C ASN A 27 8.95 -1.16 -4.74
N SER A 28 8.47 -1.07 -3.49
CA SER A 28 8.38 -2.23 -2.59
C SER A 28 7.20 -3.14 -2.96
N GLU A 29 7.38 -4.45 -2.84
CA GLU A 29 6.35 -5.44 -3.12
C GLU A 29 5.80 -6.06 -1.84
N GLY A 30 4.49 -6.29 -1.81
CA GLY A 30 3.80 -6.87 -0.67
C GLY A 30 2.47 -7.53 -1.03
N ILE A 31 1.77 -8.00 -0.01
CA ILE A 31 0.48 -8.68 -0.14
C ILE A 31 -0.58 -7.90 0.64
N VAL A 32 -1.75 -7.73 0.05
CA VAL A 32 -2.90 -7.13 0.73
C VAL A 32 -3.39 -8.09 1.83
N VAL A 33 -3.30 -7.67 3.09
CA VAL A 33 -3.66 -8.51 4.26
C VAL A 33 -4.97 -8.09 4.92
N LYS A 34 -5.35 -6.81 4.79
CA LYS A 34 -6.61 -6.27 5.30
C LYS A 34 -7.01 -5.03 4.52
N MET A 35 -8.30 -4.92 4.20
CA MET A 35 -8.87 -3.66 3.72
C MET A 35 -9.07 -2.73 4.93
N ALA A 36 -8.70 -1.45 4.83
CA ALA A 36 -8.98 -0.53 5.93
C ALA A 36 -10.51 -0.35 6.03
N GLU A 37 -11.08 -0.76 7.17
CA GLU A 37 -12.51 -0.59 7.46
C GLU A 37 -12.70 0.82 8.02
N TRP A 38 -13.44 1.66 7.30
CA TRP A 38 -13.90 2.97 7.79
C TRP A 38 -15.42 3.04 7.60
N GLU A 39 -16.14 3.55 8.60
CA GLU A 39 -17.61 3.65 8.60
C GLU A 39 -18.14 4.43 7.37
N GLU A 40 -19.44 4.26 7.04
CA GLU A 40 -20.07 4.79 5.83
C GLU A 40 -19.92 6.30 5.62
N ALA A 41 -19.62 7.09 6.65
CA ALA A 41 -19.33 8.52 6.57
C ALA A 41 -17.99 8.85 5.88
N VAL A 42 -17.12 7.86 5.67
CA VAL A 42 -15.76 8.00 5.14
C VAL A 42 -15.61 7.24 3.81
N LYS A 43 -16.70 7.16 3.02
CA LYS A 43 -16.76 6.48 1.71
C LYS A 43 -15.67 6.97 0.73
N GLU A 44 -15.23 8.23 0.88
CA GLU A 44 -14.14 8.85 0.12
C GLU A 44 -12.73 8.41 0.57
N PHE A 45 -12.61 7.74 1.72
CA PHE A 45 -11.35 7.19 2.26
C PHE A 45 -11.29 5.65 2.17
N GLN A 46 -12.21 5.02 1.41
CA GLN A 46 -12.18 3.58 1.08
C GLN A 46 -10.93 3.14 0.31
N GLU A 47 -10.05 4.08 -0.03
CA GLU A 47 -8.87 3.82 -0.83
C GLU A 47 -7.65 3.39 -0.01
N TYR A 48 -7.71 3.20 1.31
CA TYR A 48 -6.54 2.75 2.08
C TYR A 48 -6.48 1.22 2.26
N ILE A 49 -5.29 0.66 2.04
CA ILE A 49 -5.03 -0.78 1.97
C ILE A 49 -3.85 -1.13 2.87
N LYS A 50 -4.01 -2.13 3.75
CA LYS A 50 -2.90 -2.68 4.53
C LYS A 50 -2.13 -3.70 3.71
N VAL A 51 -0.86 -3.41 3.47
CA VAL A 51 0.07 -4.24 2.70
C VAL A 51 1.18 -4.73 3.62
N GLN A 52 1.38 -6.05 3.66
CA GLN A 52 2.54 -6.63 4.32
C GLN A 52 3.71 -6.66 3.33
N ILE A 53 4.75 -5.88 3.60
CA ILE A 53 5.93 -5.79 2.73
C ILE A 53 6.72 -7.09 2.80
N LYS A 54 7.00 -7.68 1.63
CA LYS A 54 7.83 -8.89 1.50
C LYS A 54 9.21 -8.58 0.94
N LYS A 55 9.36 -7.50 0.15
CA LYS A 55 10.61 -7.07 -0.46
C LYS A 55 10.68 -5.55 -0.53
N SER A 56 11.73 -4.96 0.03
CA SER A 56 11.99 -3.51 0.01
C SER A 56 13.48 -3.20 0.18
N GLY A 57 13.92 -2.05 -0.35
CA GLY A 57 15.22 -1.47 0.00
C GLY A 57 15.30 -0.99 1.45
N ALA A 58 14.15 -0.68 2.06
CA ALA A 58 14.01 -0.34 3.46
C ALA A 58 13.72 -1.60 4.28
N LYS A 59 14.80 -2.33 4.59
CA LYS A 59 14.75 -3.66 5.23
C LYS A 59 14.01 -3.66 6.57
N GLU A 60 13.99 -2.53 7.28
CA GLU A 60 13.32 -2.37 8.57
C GLU A 60 11.79 -2.56 8.49
N TYR A 61 11.20 -2.47 7.30
CA TYR A 61 9.75 -2.62 7.09
C TYR A 61 9.34 -3.99 6.56
N ILE A 62 10.28 -4.90 6.28
CA ILE A 62 9.96 -6.25 5.82
C ILE A 62 9.19 -6.99 6.92
N GLY A 63 8.02 -7.52 6.58
CA GLY A 63 7.12 -8.20 7.51
C GLY A 63 6.12 -7.28 8.22
N ALA A 64 6.32 -5.95 8.20
CA ALA A 64 5.43 -5.00 8.83
C ALA A 64 4.14 -4.76 7.99
N PRO A 65 2.96 -4.68 8.61
CA PRO A 65 1.73 -4.28 7.93
C PRO A 65 1.62 -2.75 7.84
N LEU A 66 1.83 -2.19 6.66
CA LEU A 66 1.78 -0.74 6.40
C LEU A 66 0.53 -0.35 5.61
N ILE A 67 0.08 0.90 5.76
CA ILE A 67 -1.15 1.41 5.15
C ILE A 67 -0.79 2.30 3.94
N PHE A 68 -1.36 2.02 2.78
CA PHE A 68 -1.17 2.79 1.54
C PHE A 68 -2.49 3.15 0.88
N ARG A 69 -2.55 4.26 0.13
CA ARG A 69 -3.68 4.54 -0.76
C ARG A 69 -3.64 3.61 -1.98
N ALA A 70 -4.80 3.23 -2.50
CA ALA A 70 -5.01 2.33 -3.62
C ALA A 70 -4.49 2.94 -4.92
N GLU A 71 -4.59 4.27 -5.09
CA GLU A 71 -3.96 5.00 -6.19
C GLU A 71 -2.43 4.82 -6.25
N ASN A 72 -1.80 4.58 -5.09
CA ASN A 72 -0.36 4.40 -4.92
C ASN A 72 0.08 2.94 -5.02
N LEU A 73 -0.82 2.02 -5.32
CA LEU A 73 -0.53 0.60 -5.50
C LEU A 73 -0.80 0.19 -6.96
N GLU A 74 0.00 -0.75 -7.46
CA GLU A 74 -0.23 -1.44 -8.73
C GLU A 74 -0.18 -2.96 -8.51
N LYS A 75 -0.98 -3.73 -9.27
CA LYS A 75 -0.94 -5.20 -9.21
C LYS A 75 0.30 -5.73 -9.94
N VAL A 76 0.86 -6.81 -9.40
CA VAL A 76 2.04 -7.52 -9.96
C VAL A 76 1.75 -9.00 -10.08
#